data_AF-A0A8B9A043-F1
#
_entry.id   AF-A0A8B9A043-F1
#
_cell.length_a   1.000
_cell.length_b   1.000
_cell.length_c   1.000
_cell.angle_alpha   90.00
_cell.angle_beta   90.00
_cell.angle_gamma   90.00
#
_symmetry.space_group_name_H-M   'P 1'
#
loop_
_entity.id
_entity.type
_entity.pdbx_description
1 polymer ?
#
loop_
_entity_poly.entity_id
_entity_poly.type
_entity_poly.pdbx_seq_one_letter_code
_entity_poly.pdbx_strand_id
1 'polypeptide(L)'
;MASPSLPLLPYLLTSFLLFLSLLLTPTTSSSSTHLNPNNVQSICHFTPYPASCLESQKFTISIGGSTNPSILTSALCSLQAAISYATKLSSLLSCIAPGPNLVESQKSSLQDCRDLHQITLSSLKKSLAELASSTDDSICNLADVRAYLSAALTNKATCLEGLTGARGSLKPSLVESWTTAYEHVSNSLDLVARLGPRRPGARRRRLLSSTAGSDGFPVWVPRRDRRLLQSDDDGEYGPSSVVTVAADGTGNFTTVGEAIAFAPNNSAVRTIVMVRAGTYEENVEIPSEKHNILLIGDGSDGTVIRGSRSVGDGWTTFRSATVGVFGQGFLARDITFQNIAGAAKSQAVALRVNADMVALYRCVIDGYQDTLYVHSFRQFYRECDIHGTVDFLFGNAAVLFQGCKLVAKNPLRGQSNVVAAQSRDDPNEDTGIAIQNCSVLASGELTSSNVSTKTYLGRPWRLYSRTVYIKSYLDKLVDPAGWLEWSGDQGLDTLYFGEYMNSGPGSGTDGRVSWPGYHIMDYDDASNFTVSEFIYGNEWLDSTSFPYDAGI
;
A
#
# COMPACT_ATOMS: atom_id res chain seq x y z
N MET A 1 -71.54 39.98 -44.54
CA MET A 1 -72.08 39.94 -45.93
C MET A 1 -71.56 38.69 -46.62
N ALA A 2 -72.09 38.35 -47.80
CA ALA A 2 -72.07 37.01 -48.38
C ALA A 2 -70.67 36.42 -48.71
N SER A 3 -70.55 35.11 -48.47
CA SER A 3 -69.73 34.12 -49.23
C SER A 3 -70.39 33.81 -50.61
N PRO A 4 -69.77 33.11 -51.58
CA PRO A 4 -68.57 32.25 -51.54
C PRO A 4 -67.49 32.75 -52.56
N SER A 5 -66.72 32.03 -53.41
CA SER A 5 -66.68 30.61 -53.84
C SER A 5 -65.37 30.23 -54.57
N LEU A 6 -65.11 28.91 -54.66
CA LEU A 6 -64.20 28.21 -55.59
C LEU A 6 -64.75 28.24 -57.05
N PRO A 7 -64.07 27.75 -58.14
CA PRO A 7 -62.99 26.73 -58.17
C PRO A 7 -61.86 26.93 -59.23
N LEU A 8 -61.11 25.83 -59.46
CA LEU A 8 -60.35 25.40 -60.66
C LEU A 8 -58.81 25.43 -60.65
N LEU A 9 -58.25 24.21 -60.77
CA LEU A 9 -56.92 23.86 -61.31
C LEU A 9 -56.92 24.07 -62.84
N PRO A 10 -55.76 24.13 -63.57
CA PRO A 10 -55.01 22.88 -63.83
C PRO A 10 -53.51 22.95 -64.27
N TYR A 11 -52.94 21.75 -64.44
CA TYR A 11 -51.93 21.30 -65.44
C TYR A 11 -50.41 21.64 -65.41
N LEU A 12 -49.67 20.52 -65.37
CA LEU A 12 -48.54 20.09 -66.24
C LEU A 12 -47.07 20.52 -65.98
N LEU A 13 -46.20 19.62 -66.45
CA LEU A 13 -44.75 19.56 -66.28
C LEU A 13 -44.00 20.47 -67.27
N THR A 14 -42.89 21.06 -66.81
CA THR A 14 -41.53 21.03 -67.43
C THR A 14 -40.54 21.55 -66.36
N SER A 15 -39.43 20.88 -66.01
CA SER A 15 -38.26 20.39 -66.77
C SER A 15 -37.15 21.45 -66.96
N PHE A 16 -35.90 21.00 -66.77
CA PHE A 16 -34.64 21.62 -67.20
C PHE A 16 -33.99 22.75 -66.37
N LEU A 17 -33.30 22.32 -65.30
CA LEU A 17 -31.85 22.51 -65.04
C LEU A 17 -31.15 23.90 -65.01
N LEU A 18 -30.25 23.99 -64.02
CA LEU A 18 -28.91 24.59 -63.98
C LEU A 18 -28.70 26.08 -63.61
N PHE A 19 -27.55 26.27 -62.94
CA PHE A 19 -26.91 27.51 -62.49
C PHE A 19 -27.69 28.47 -61.57
N LEU A 20 -27.38 28.39 -60.27
CA LEU A 20 -27.17 29.59 -59.45
C LEU A 20 -25.95 29.41 -58.54
N SER A 21 -25.15 30.46 -58.41
CA SER A 21 -23.92 30.52 -57.61
C SER A 21 -24.17 30.99 -56.17
N LEU A 22 -23.14 30.82 -55.33
CA LEU A 22 -23.01 31.21 -53.92
C LEU A 22 -23.93 32.33 -53.41
N LEU A 23 -24.57 32.09 -52.26
CA LEU A 23 -24.85 33.10 -51.23
C LEU A 23 -24.86 32.45 -49.83
N LEU A 24 -24.59 33.23 -48.79
CA LEU A 24 -24.13 32.75 -47.48
C LEU A 24 -25.27 32.39 -46.51
N THR A 25 -25.03 31.39 -45.64
CA THR A 25 -25.47 31.44 -44.23
C THR A 25 -24.37 30.82 -43.33
N PRO A 26 -24.13 31.35 -42.12
CA PRO A 26 -23.15 30.78 -41.20
C PRO A 26 -23.78 29.68 -40.33
N THR A 27 -23.30 28.44 -40.47
CA THR A 27 -23.57 27.40 -39.47
C THR A 27 -22.41 27.31 -38.48
N THR A 28 -22.67 27.61 -37.22
CA THR A 28 -21.73 27.35 -36.11
C THR A 28 -21.69 25.85 -35.84
N SER A 29 -20.82 25.13 -36.56
CA SER A 29 -20.54 23.71 -36.28
C SER A 29 -19.71 23.60 -35.00
N SER A 30 -20.35 23.22 -33.89
CA SER A 30 -19.64 22.74 -32.71
C SER A 30 -18.92 21.44 -33.07
N SER A 31 -17.60 21.52 -33.31
CA SER A 31 -16.78 20.39 -33.71
C SER A 31 -16.60 19.40 -32.56
N SER A 32 -17.53 18.44 -32.43
CA SER A 32 -17.35 17.28 -31.57
C SER A 32 -16.15 16.46 -32.05
N THR A 33 -15.09 16.44 -31.25
CA THR A 33 -13.87 15.69 -31.51
C THR A 33 -14.11 14.20 -31.27
N HIS A 34 -14.74 13.53 -32.24
CA HIS A 34 -14.96 12.09 -32.19
C HIS A 34 -13.62 11.34 -32.29
N LEU A 35 -13.25 10.66 -31.21
CA LEU A 35 -12.17 9.67 -31.19
C LEU A 35 -12.41 8.57 -32.23
N ASN A 36 -11.33 8.02 -32.80
CA ASN A 36 -11.41 6.80 -33.60
C ASN A 36 -11.83 5.61 -32.71
N PRO A 37 -13.08 5.09 -32.83
CA PRO A 37 -13.63 4.16 -31.84
C PRO A 37 -12.93 2.81 -31.85
N ASN A 38 -12.35 2.40 -32.98
CA ASN A 38 -11.76 1.07 -33.16
C ASN A 38 -10.47 0.89 -32.32
N ASN A 39 -9.69 1.97 -32.12
CA ASN A 39 -8.48 1.93 -31.30
C ASN A 39 -8.79 2.02 -29.80
N VAL A 40 -9.86 2.73 -29.43
CA VAL A 40 -10.38 2.77 -28.06
C VAL A 40 -10.88 1.38 -27.64
N GLN A 41 -11.68 0.74 -28.51
CA GLN A 41 -12.29 -0.55 -28.23
C GLN A 41 -11.24 -1.64 -27.99
N SER A 42 -10.16 -1.67 -28.79
CA SER A 42 -9.08 -2.64 -28.64
C SER A 42 -8.24 -2.44 -27.38
N ILE A 43 -7.95 -1.19 -26.99
CA ILE A 43 -7.27 -0.87 -25.72
C ILE A 43 -8.12 -1.32 -24.52
N CYS A 44 -9.40 -0.93 -24.48
CA CYS A 44 -10.29 -1.22 -23.35
C CYS A 44 -10.73 -2.69 -23.26
N HIS A 45 -10.78 -3.43 -24.37
CA HIS A 45 -11.27 -4.83 -24.39
C HIS A 45 -10.52 -5.75 -23.43
N PHE A 46 -9.21 -5.55 -23.26
CA PHE A 46 -8.37 -6.36 -22.39
C PHE A 46 -8.23 -5.79 -20.96
N THR A 47 -8.90 -4.69 -20.61
CA THR A 47 -8.85 -4.14 -19.24
C THR A 47 -9.74 -4.96 -18.29
N PRO A 48 -9.50 -4.97 -16.96
CA PRO A 48 -10.32 -5.72 -16.01
C PRO A 48 -11.82 -5.36 -16.04
N TYR A 49 -12.17 -4.10 -16.34
CA TYR A 49 -13.55 -3.63 -16.45
C TYR A 49 -13.78 -2.87 -17.79
N PRO A 50 -13.95 -3.57 -18.93
CA PRO A 50 -13.97 -2.94 -20.25
C PRO A 50 -15.05 -1.87 -20.43
N ALA A 51 -16.25 -2.06 -19.86
CA ALA A 51 -17.32 -1.07 -19.93
C ALA A 51 -16.93 0.26 -19.25
N SER A 52 -16.36 0.17 -18.05
CA SER A 52 -15.92 1.31 -17.23
C SER A 52 -14.65 1.97 -17.84
N CYS A 53 -13.82 1.20 -18.56
CA CYS A 53 -12.77 1.75 -19.41
C CYS A 53 -13.36 2.57 -20.55
N LEU A 54 -14.30 2.02 -21.32
CA LEU A 54 -14.95 2.73 -22.43
C LEU A 54 -15.69 4.01 -21.96
N GLU A 55 -16.30 3.97 -20.77
CA GLU A 55 -16.88 5.18 -20.17
C GLU A 55 -15.83 6.26 -19.88
N SER A 56 -14.67 5.89 -19.32
CA SER A 56 -13.65 6.88 -18.94
C SER A 56 -13.17 7.74 -20.12
N GLN A 57 -13.27 7.24 -21.35
CA GLN A 57 -12.86 7.98 -22.55
C GLN A 57 -13.80 9.17 -22.86
N LYS A 58 -14.99 9.24 -22.23
CA LYS A 58 -15.88 10.42 -22.27
C LYS A 58 -15.27 11.67 -21.60
N PHE A 59 -14.24 11.51 -20.77
CA PHE A 59 -13.52 12.63 -20.13
C PHE A 59 -12.54 13.37 -21.08
N THR A 60 -12.41 12.91 -22.33
CA THR A 60 -11.47 13.48 -23.33
C THR A 60 -11.88 14.88 -23.81
N ILE A 61 -11.42 15.93 -23.12
CA ILE A 61 -11.41 17.31 -23.62
C ILE A 61 -10.07 17.99 -23.24
N SER A 62 -9.45 18.69 -24.19
CA SER A 62 -8.29 19.60 -23.99
C SER A 62 -6.94 19.01 -23.55
N ILE A 63 -6.58 17.79 -24.01
CA ILE A 63 -5.16 17.47 -24.26
C ILE A 63 -4.93 17.62 -25.76
N GLY A 64 -4.07 18.57 -26.15
CA GLY A 64 -3.89 18.93 -27.56
C GLY A 64 -3.07 17.92 -28.36
N GLY A 65 -3.55 17.55 -29.55
CA GLY A 65 -2.67 17.07 -30.62
C GLY A 65 -2.57 15.55 -30.87
N SER A 66 -3.62 14.75 -30.65
CA SER A 66 -3.72 13.43 -31.30
C SER A 66 -5.16 13.04 -31.67
N THR A 67 -5.33 12.50 -32.88
CA THR A 67 -6.57 11.85 -33.35
C THR A 67 -6.61 10.35 -33.10
N ASN A 68 -5.48 9.74 -32.71
CA ASN A 68 -5.39 8.35 -32.29
C ASN A 68 -5.09 8.29 -30.77
N PRO A 69 -5.99 7.74 -29.93
CA PRO A 69 -5.72 7.59 -28.51
C PRO A 69 -4.61 6.56 -28.29
N SER A 70 -3.58 6.94 -27.56
CA SER A 70 -2.54 6.02 -27.09
C SER A 70 -2.96 5.38 -25.77
N ILE A 71 -2.24 4.34 -25.35
CA ILE A 71 -2.43 3.75 -24.01
C ILE A 71 -2.26 4.83 -22.92
N LEU A 72 -1.36 5.81 -23.13
CA LEU A 72 -1.13 6.92 -22.20
C LEU A 72 -2.35 7.85 -22.14
N THR A 73 -2.93 8.20 -23.29
CA THR A 73 -4.18 8.98 -23.34
C THR A 73 -5.31 8.24 -22.61
N SER A 74 -5.49 6.94 -22.87
CA SER A 74 -6.53 6.15 -22.22
C SER A 74 -6.29 5.96 -20.71
N ALA A 75 -5.03 5.83 -20.26
CA ALA A 75 -4.67 5.79 -18.84
C ALA A 75 -4.99 7.11 -18.12
N LEU A 76 -4.64 8.25 -18.72
CA LEU A 76 -4.97 9.58 -18.21
C LEU A 76 -6.49 9.79 -18.10
N CYS A 77 -7.26 9.38 -19.10
CA CYS A 77 -8.73 9.42 -19.04
C CYS A 77 -9.29 8.48 -17.96
N SER A 78 -8.72 7.29 -17.77
CA SER A 78 -9.10 6.35 -16.70
C SER A 78 -8.84 6.93 -15.31
N LEU A 79 -7.69 7.58 -15.10
CA LEU A 79 -7.35 8.28 -13.85
C LEU A 79 -8.30 9.47 -13.59
N GLN A 80 -8.63 10.26 -14.61
CA GLN A 80 -9.59 11.36 -14.49
C GLN A 80 -11.00 10.85 -14.11
N ALA A 81 -11.45 9.74 -14.69
CA ALA A 81 -12.69 9.08 -14.31
C ALA A 81 -12.64 8.55 -12.87
N ALA A 82 -11.54 7.90 -12.47
CA ALA A 82 -11.33 7.42 -11.10
C ALA A 82 -11.38 8.56 -10.08
N ILE A 83 -10.70 9.69 -10.33
CA ILE A 83 -10.76 10.89 -9.47
C ILE A 83 -12.19 11.46 -9.43
N SER A 84 -12.90 11.51 -10.56
CA SER A 84 -14.28 11.99 -10.62
C SER A 84 -15.22 11.12 -9.77
N TYR A 85 -15.19 9.80 -9.94
CA TYR A 85 -16.03 8.88 -9.19
C TYR A 85 -15.64 8.79 -7.71
N ALA A 86 -14.35 8.83 -7.37
CA ALA A 86 -13.91 8.95 -5.98
C ALA A 86 -14.37 10.28 -5.34
N THR A 87 -14.36 11.39 -6.08
CA THR A 87 -14.89 12.67 -5.56
C THR A 87 -16.40 12.60 -5.30
N LYS A 88 -17.19 11.93 -6.17
CA LYS A 88 -18.62 11.65 -5.90
C LYS A 88 -18.81 10.79 -4.64
N LEU A 89 -18.00 9.74 -4.49
CA LEU A 89 -18.04 8.82 -3.35
C LEU A 89 -17.69 9.52 -2.02
N SER A 90 -16.74 10.46 -2.04
CA SER A 90 -16.45 11.32 -0.87
C SER A 90 -17.66 12.13 -0.42
N SER A 91 -18.40 12.74 -1.35
CA SER A 91 -19.64 13.48 -1.06
C SER A 91 -20.76 12.58 -0.51
N LEU A 92 -20.76 11.28 -0.85
CA LEU A 92 -21.66 10.30 -0.25
C LEU A 92 -21.22 9.94 1.18
N LEU A 93 -19.93 9.68 1.39
CA LEU A 93 -19.33 9.30 2.68
C LEU A 93 -19.41 10.40 3.76
N SER A 94 -19.48 11.67 3.36
CA SER A 94 -19.74 12.80 4.27
C SER A 94 -21.21 12.93 4.68
N CYS A 95 -22.14 12.38 3.89
CA CYS A 95 -23.59 12.40 4.17
C CYS A 95 -24.07 11.17 4.97
N ILE A 96 -23.32 10.06 4.92
CA ILE A 96 -23.61 8.85 5.70
C ILE A 96 -23.03 8.98 7.10
N ALA A 97 -23.80 8.61 8.12
CA ALA A 97 -23.34 8.42 9.50
C ALA A 97 -23.84 7.06 10.06
N PRO A 98 -23.17 6.48 11.08
CA PRO A 98 -23.65 5.26 11.73
C PRO A 98 -25.04 5.48 12.36
N GLY A 99 -25.94 4.51 12.22
CA GLY A 99 -27.33 4.64 12.66
C GLY A 99 -28.22 3.49 12.19
N PRO A 100 -29.56 3.58 12.31
CA PRO A 100 -30.46 2.46 11.98
C PRO A 100 -30.38 2.03 10.51
N ASN A 101 -29.97 2.92 9.60
CA ASN A 101 -29.82 2.64 8.16
C ASN A 101 -28.42 2.08 7.80
N LEU A 102 -27.43 2.18 8.70
CA LEU A 102 -26.10 1.57 8.58
C LEU A 102 -25.54 1.30 9.98
N VAL A 103 -25.72 0.07 10.45
CA VAL A 103 -25.22 -0.45 11.73
C VAL A 103 -23.89 -1.17 11.50
N GLU A 104 -22.82 -0.64 12.08
CA GLU A 104 -21.48 -1.23 12.02
C GLU A 104 -21.38 -2.48 12.92
N SER A 105 -20.64 -3.49 12.49
CA SER A 105 -20.36 -4.71 13.26
C SER A 105 -19.12 -4.62 14.16
N GLN A 106 -18.23 -3.69 13.84
CA GLN A 106 -17.01 -3.34 14.58
C GLN A 106 -16.98 -1.82 14.74
N LYS A 107 -16.29 -1.32 15.75
CA LYS A 107 -16.13 0.11 16.00
C LYS A 107 -15.40 0.76 14.83
N SER A 108 -16.03 1.75 14.21
CA SER A 108 -15.42 2.67 13.25
C SER A 108 -15.06 2.10 11.87
N SER A 109 -15.66 0.97 11.43
CA SER A 109 -15.54 0.46 10.05
C SER A 109 -15.81 1.53 8.97
N LEU A 110 -16.81 2.40 9.18
CA LEU A 110 -17.13 3.49 8.26
C LEU A 110 -16.06 4.59 8.29
N GLN A 111 -15.41 4.84 9.43
CA GLN A 111 -14.29 5.78 9.49
C GLN A 111 -13.05 5.22 8.82
N ASP A 112 -12.79 3.91 8.92
CA ASP A 112 -11.72 3.24 8.17
C ASP A 112 -11.90 3.48 6.67
N CYS A 113 -13.12 3.27 6.16
CA CYS A 113 -13.49 3.64 4.79
C CYS A 113 -13.22 5.13 4.49
N ARG A 114 -13.60 6.09 5.34
CA ARG A 114 -13.33 7.51 5.08
C ARG A 114 -11.84 7.82 4.97
N ASP A 115 -11.04 7.36 5.93
CA ASP A 115 -9.61 7.65 6.01
C ASP A 115 -8.85 7.00 4.83
N LEU A 116 -9.13 5.72 4.56
CA LEU A 116 -8.60 4.98 3.41
C LEU A 116 -8.99 5.63 2.07
N HIS A 117 -10.20 6.16 1.95
CA HIS A 117 -10.65 6.83 0.74
C HIS A 117 -10.00 8.21 0.53
N GLN A 118 -9.76 8.97 1.60
CA GLN A 118 -9.01 10.22 1.55
C GLN A 118 -7.57 9.99 1.06
N ILE A 119 -6.92 8.92 1.55
CA ILE A 119 -5.60 8.48 1.06
C ILE A 119 -5.67 8.11 -0.42
N THR A 120 -6.65 7.30 -0.84
CA THR A 120 -6.89 6.98 -2.26
C THR A 120 -7.00 8.25 -3.11
N LEU A 121 -7.80 9.24 -2.71
CA LEU A 121 -7.96 10.49 -3.47
C LEU A 121 -6.66 11.29 -3.59
N SER A 122 -5.79 11.25 -2.58
CA SER A 122 -4.45 11.83 -2.65
C SER A 122 -3.56 11.06 -3.64
N SER A 123 -3.51 9.73 -3.51
CA SER A 123 -2.76 8.82 -4.39
C SER A 123 -3.18 8.94 -5.87
N LEU A 124 -4.47 9.06 -6.16
CA LEU A 124 -4.97 9.25 -7.53
C LEU A 124 -4.58 10.62 -8.12
N LYS A 125 -4.63 11.69 -7.31
CA LYS A 125 -4.21 13.03 -7.74
C LYS A 125 -2.71 13.11 -8.00
N LYS A 126 -1.88 12.50 -7.14
CA LYS A 126 -0.44 12.30 -7.39
C LYS A 126 -0.23 11.54 -8.71
N SER A 127 -0.91 10.39 -8.86
CA SER A 127 -0.81 9.54 -10.06
C SER A 127 -1.11 10.29 -11.37
N LEU A 128 -2.14 11.15 -11.37
CA LEU A 128 -2.46 11.97 -12.54
C LEU A 128 -1.39 13.04 -12.83
N ALA A 129 -0.77 13.63 -11.80
CA ALA A 129 0.31 14.62 -11.98
C ALA A 129 1.60 13.97 -12.52
N GLU A 130 2.01 12.82 -11.96
CA GLU A 130 3.20 12.09 -12.41
C GLU A 130 3.04 11.54 -13.84
N LEU A 131 1.83 11.09 -14.20
CA LEU A 131 1.54 10.56 -15.54
C LEU A 131 1.26 11.67 -16.58
N ALA A 132 0.89 12.89 -16.16
CA ALA A 132 0.73 14.03 -17.05
C ALA A 132 2.06 14.78 -17.32
N SER A 133 3.09 14.56 -16.48
CA SER A 133 4.42 15.16 -16.63
C SER A 133 5.42 14.28 -17.37
N SER A 134 5.06 13.03 -17.69
CA SER A 134 5.94 12.01 -18.28
C SER A 134 6.41 12.38 -19.71
N THR A 135 7.71 12.65 -19.85
CA THR A 135 8.47 12.61 -21.12
C THR A 135 9.23 11.28 -21.27
N ASP A 136 9.92 11.02 -22.38
CA ASP A 136 10.43 9.68 -22.74
C ASP A 136 11.39 9.00 -21.72
N ASP A 137 12.01 9.73 -20.79
CA ASP A 137 12.92 9.17 -19.76
C ASP A 137 12.22 8.65 -18.48
N SER A 138 10.88 8.69 -18.41
CA SER A 138 10.08 8.66 -17.16
C SER A 138 9.77 7.29 -16.53
N ILE A 139 10.74 6.36 -16.48
CA ILE A 139 10.51 5.02 -15.90
C ILE A 139 10.11 5.08 -14.40
N CYS A 140 10.76 5.94 -13.60
CA CYS A 140 10.49 6.06 -12.16
C CYS A 140 9.05 6.53 -11.87
N ASN A 141 8.52 7.48 -12.65
CA ASN A 141 7.14 7.97 -12.53
C ASN A 141 6.13 6.82 -12.63
N LEU A 142 6.36 5.84 -13.51
CA LEU A 142 5.47 4.69 -13.67
C LEU A 142 5.50 3.74 -12.47
N ALA A 143 6.63 3.63 -11.75
CA ALA A 143 6.73 2.85 -10.52
C ALA A 143 5.92 3.50 -9.38
N ASP A 144 6.05 4.82 -9.22
CA ASP A 144 5.27 5.61 -8.26
C ASP A 144 3.76 5.51 -8.52
N VAL A 145 3.33 5.70 -9.78
CA VAL A 145 1.92 5.57 -10.17
C VAL A 145 1.38 4.15 -9.87
N ARG A 146 2.17 3.09 -10.12
CA ARG A 146 1.79 1.70 -9.78
C ARG A 146 1.66 1.49 -8.27
N ALA A 147 2.58 2.02 -7.47
CA ALA A 147 2.52 1.94 -6.01
C ALA A 147 1.28 2.68 -5.45
N TYR A 148 1.01 3.89 -5.96
CA TYR A 148 -0.17 4.69 -5.59
C TYR A 148 -1.49 4.02 -5.97
N LEU A 149 -1.58 3.37 -7.13
CA LEU A 149 -2.79 2.67 -7.58
C LEU A 149 -3.01 1.32 -6.87
N SER A 150 -1.94 0.55 -6.63
CA SER A 150 -2.03 -0.69 -5.84
C SER A 150 -2.47 -0.39 -4.40
N ALA A 151 -1.93 0.68 -3.80
CA ALA A 151 -2.38 1.13 -2.49
C ALA A 151 -3.86 1.55 -2.47
N ALA A 152 -4.37 2.18 -3.55
CA ALA A 152 -5.79 2.49 -3.67
C ALA A 152 -6.67 1.22 -3.77
N LEU A 153 -6.27 0.20 -4.54
CA LEU A 153 -7.00 -1.08 -4.59
C LEU A 153 -6.97 -1.82 -3.25
N THR A 154 -5.86 -1.72 -2.51
CA THR A 154 -5.78 -2.24 -1.14
C THR A 154 -6.73 -1.49 -0.19
N ASN A 155 -6.72 -0.16 -0.24
CA ASN A 155 -7.63 0.70 0.52
C ASN A 155 -9.12 0.36 0.24
N LYS A 156 -9.45 -0.08 -1.00
CA LYS A 156 -10.78 -0.60 -1.35
C LYS A 156 -11.08 -1.91 -0.62
N ALA A 157 -10.16 -2.88 -0.64
CA ALA A 157 -10.35 -4.19 -0.03
C ALA A 157 -10.62 -4.09 1.48
N THR A 158 -9.76 -3.39 2.22
CA THR A 158 -9.87 -3.23 3.68
C THR A 158 -11.19 -2.58 4.10
N CYS A 159 -11.68 -1.58 3.36
CA CYS A 159 -13.00 -0.97 3.62
C CYS A 159 -14.15 -1.96 3.39
N LEU A 160 -14.14 -2.70 2.28
CA LEU A 160 -15.22 -3.64 1.95
C LEU A 160 -15.27 -4.82 2.93
N GLU A 161 -14.13 -5.27 3.45
CA GLU A 161 -14.04 -6.23 4.55
C GLU A 161 -14.64 -5.66 5.85
N GLY A 162 -14.24 -4.45 6.24
CA GLY A 162 -14.80 -3.77 7.42
C GLY A 162 -16.32 -3.54 7.35
N LEU A 163 -16.87 -3.39 6.14
CA LEU A 163 -18.31 -3.31 5.87
C LEU A 163 -19.00 -4.69 5.73
N THR A 164 -18.27 -5.80 5.62
CA THR A 164 -18.86 -7.13 5.35
C THR A 164 -19.80 -7.57 6.47
N GLY A 165 -19.46 -7.32 7.74
CA GLY A 165 -20.35 -7.61 8.88
C GLY A 165 -21.47 -6.59 9.12
N ALA A 166 -21.39 -5.39 8.53
CA ALA A 166 -22.35 -4.30 8.74
C ALA A 166 -23.76 -4.63 8.21
N ARG A 167 -24.78 -3.92 8.69
CA ARG A 167 -26.21 -4.14 8.36
C ARG A 167 -26.92 -2.81 8.08
N GLY A 168 -28.10 -2.87 7.45
CA GLY A 168 -28.95 -1.70 7.18
C GLY A 168 -29.16 -1.44 5.69
N SER A 169 -30.14 -0.57 5.40
CA SER A 169 -30.63 -0.28 4.04
C SER A 169 -29.63 0.44 3.13
N LEU A 170 -28.67 1.18 3.69
CA LEU A 170 -27.67 1.92 2.90
C LEU A 170 -26.47 1.07 2.47
N LYS A 171 -26.26 -0.10 3.09
CA LYS A 171 -25.08 -0.94 2.81
C LYS A 171 -24.96 -1.36 1.34
N PRO A 172 -26.01 -1.84 0.64
CA PRO A 172 -25.87 -2.29 -0.75
C PRO A 172 -25.43 -1.14 -1.67
N SER A 173 -26.11 0.01 -1.61
CA SER A 173 -25.79 1.17 -2.45
C SER A 173 -24.43 1.81 -2.13
N LEU A 174 -23.97 1.71 -0.87
CA LEU A 174 -22.60 2.12 -0.49
C LEU A 174 -21.56 1.18 -1.11
N VAL A 175 -21.74 -0.14 -1.00
CA VAL A 175 -20.84 -1.16 -1.58
C VAL A 175 -20.82 -1.10 -3.11
N GLU A 176 -21.97 -0.84 -3.74
CA GLU A 176 -22.11 -0.62 -5.18
C GLU A 176 -21.34 0.64 -5.63
N SER A 177 -21.63 1.80 -5.01
CA SER A 177 -20.93 3.06 -5.27
C SER A 177 -19.41 2.94 -5.09
N TRP A 178 -18.99 2.18 -4.08
CA TRP A 178 -17.59 1.88 -3.82
C TRP A 178 -16.98 0.93 -4.84
N THR A 179 -17.73 -0.05 -5.33
CA THR A 179 -17.24 -0.99 -6.35
C THR A 179 -16.97 -0.23 -7.65
N THR A 180 -17.97 0.46 -8.20
CA THR A 180 -17.88 1.22 -9.45
C THR A 180 -16.76 2.28 -9.42
N ALA A 181 -16.60 3.01 -8.31
CA ALA A 181 -15.56 4.03 -8.20
C ALA A 181 -14.13 3.47 -8.35
N TYR A 182 -13.89 2.22 -7.93
CA TYR A 182 -12.58 1.58 -8.01
C TYR A 182 -12.39 0.65 -9.22
N GLU A 183 -13.42 0.43 -10.05
CA GLU A 183 -13.25 -0.21 -11.37
C GLU A 183 -12.32 0.63 -12.27
N HIS A 184 -12.52 1.95 -12.26
CA HIS A 184 -11.64 2.90 -12.95
C HIS A 184 -10.22 2.90 -12.38
N VAL A 185 -10.02 2.57 -11.10
CA VAL A 185 -8.70 2.47 -10.46
C VAL A 185 -7.94 1.23 -10.96
N SER A 186 -8.59 0.06 -11.01
CA SER A 186 -8.00 -1.17 -11.57
C SER A 186 -7.72 -1.04 -13.06
N ASN A 187 -8.65 -0.46 -13.84
CA ASN A 187 -8.39 -0.12 -15.24
C ASN A 187 -7.22 0.86 -15.42
N SER A 188 -7.06 1.84 -14.52
CA SER A 188 -5.89 2.75 -14.55
C SER A 188 -4.59 1.99 -14.29
N LEU A 189 -4.58 1.05 -13.34
CA LEU A 189 -3.41 0.25 -13.00
C LEU A 189 -2.99 -0.66 -14.15
N ASP A 190 -3.93 -1.38 -14.76
CA ASP A 190 -3.68 -2.21 -15.95
C ASP A 190 -3.17 -1.39 -17.15
N LEU A 191 -3.78 -0.24 -17.44
CA LEU A 191 -3.30 0.64 -18.51
C LEU A 191 -1.88 1.17 -18.24
N VAL A 192 -1.55 1.52 -17.00
CA VAL A 192 -0.19 1.95 -16.59
C VAL A 192 0.80 0.77 -16.57
N ALA A 193 0.37 -0.46 -16.29
CA ALA A 193 1.21 -1.65 -16.40
C ALA A 193 1.70 -1.88 -17.85
N ARG A 194 0.88 -1.49 -18.84
CA ARG A 194 1.18 -1.61 -20.28
C ARG A 194 2.09 -0.51 -20.85
N LEU A 195 2.28 0.61 -20.14
CA LEU A 195 3.02 1.77 -20.67
C LEU A 195 4.55 1.60 -20.73
N GLY A 196 5.10 0.77 -19.86
CA GLY A 196 6.54 0.53 -19.81
C GLY A 196 6.82 -0.81 -19.14
N PRO A 197 7.75 -1.63 -19.66
CA PRO A 197 8.00 -2.95 -19.12
C PRO A 197 8.49 -2.86 -17.67
N ARG A 198 8.13 -3.84 -16.84
CA ARG A 198 8.83 -4.15 -15.59
C ARG A 198 10.25 -4.57 -15.96
N ARG A 199 11.21 -3.63 -15.92
CA ARG A 199 12.62 -3.86 -16.26
C ARG A 199 13.50 -3.61 -15.05
N PRO A 200 14.44 -4.53 -14.74
CA PRO A 200 15.43 -4.31 -13.69
C PRO A 200 16.23 -3.02 -13.90
N GLY A 201 16.46 -2.30 -12.81
CA GLY A 201 17.23 -1.08 -12.74
C GLY A 201 18.68 -1.27 -13.21
N ALA A 202 19.21 -0.28 -13.91
CA ALA A 202 20.58 -0.35 -14.41
C ALA A 202 21.57 -0.45 -13.24
N ARG A 203 22.29 -1.58 -13.14
CA ARG A 203 23.16 -2.02 -12.02
C ARG A 203 24.23 -1.00 -11.59
N ARG A 204 23.85 0.07 -10.88
CA ARG A 204 24.75 1.07 -10.28
C ARG A 204 25.32 0.59 -8.94
N ARG A 205 26.17 -0.45 -8.98
CA ARG A 205 26.93 -0.89 -7.80
C ARG A 205 27.79 0.26 -7.25
N ARG A 206 27.60 0.63 -5.99
CA ARG A 206 28.56 1.40 -5.18
C ARG A 206 28.96 0.57 -3.97
N LEU A 207 30.24 0.62 -3.61
CA LEU A 207 30.78 -0.13 -2.47
C LEU A 207 30.50 0.61 -1.16
N LEU A 208 30.09 -0.12 -0.13
CA LEU A 208 29.96 0.38 1.24
C LEU A 208 31.33 0.79 1.80
N SER A 209 31.34 1.81 2.67
CA SER A 209 32.53 2.33 3.34
C SER A 209 32.49 2.05 4.84
N SER A 210 33.67 1.95 5.47
CA SER A 210 33.88 1.35 6.80
C SER A 210 33.36 2.18 7.99
N THR A 211 33.03 1.48 9.08
CA THR A 211 32.39 2.01 10.29
C THR A 211 33.35 2.52 11.36
N ALA A 212 33.62 3.83 11.41
CA ALA A 212 33.93 4.59 12.64
C ALA A 212 33.83 6.10 12.41
N GLY A 213 33.27 6.85 13.37
CA GLY A 213 33.32 8.32 13.42
C GLY A 213 34.36 8.77 14.46
N SER A 214 35.22 9.73 14.11
CA SER A 214 36.23 10.28 15.02
C SER A 214 35.67 11.30 16.02
N ASP A 215 34.36 11.54 15.97
CA ASP A 215 33.60 12.57 16.65
C ASP A 215 32.67 12.02 17.74
N GLY A 216 32.77 10.71 18.07
CA GLY A 216 31.93 10.03 19.07
C GLY A 216 30.50 9.71 18.58
N PHE A 217 30.06 10.31 17.47
CA PHE A 217 28.75 10.08 16.88
C PHE A 217 28.79 8.97 15.80
N PRO A 218 27.75 8.12 15.71
CA PRO A 218 27.69 7.06 14.70
C PRO A 218 27.74 7.58 13.25
N VAL A 219 28.34 6.79 12.35
CA VAL A 219 28.55 7.17 10.95
C VAL A 219 27.22 7.48 10.22
N TRP A 220 26.13 6.81 10.58
CA TRP A 220 24.81 6.98 9.97
C TRP A 220 24.14 8.34 10.26
N VAL A 221 24.57 9.10 11.27
CA VAL A 221 24.06 10.45 11.52
C VAL A 221 24.72 11.42 10.51
N PRO A 222 23.96 12.21 9.73
CA PRO A 222 24.55 13.20 8.81
C PRO A 222 25.38 14.28 9.54
N ARG A 223 26.44 14.79 8.88
CA ARG A 223 27.32 15.86 9.42
C ARG A 223 26.64 17.23 9.62
N ARG A 224 25.37 17.38 9.25
CA ARG A 224 24.52 18.52 9.62
C ARG A 224 23.91 18.24 10.98
N ASP A 225 23.19 17.13 11.06
CA ASP A 225 22.40 16.68 12.19
C ASP A 225 23.27 16.43 13.44
N ARG A 226 24.49 15.88 13.28
CA ARG A 226 25.49 15.80 14.38
C ARG A 226 25.78 17.14 15.04
N ARG A 227 25.86 18.23 14.26
CA ARG A 227 26.15 19.57 14.79
C ARG A 227 24.96 20.20 15.52
N LEU A 228 23.74 19.71 15.26
CA LEU A 228 22.54 20.08 16.01
C LEU A 228 22.38 19.24 17.29
N LEU A 229 22.86 18.00 17.28
CA LEU A 229 22.98 17.14 18.47
C LEU A 229 24.19 17.50 19.36
N GLN A 230 24.92 18.58 19.05
CA GLN A 230 26.11 19.07 19.76
C GLN A 230 26.00 20.55 20.16
N SER A 231 24.83 21.18 19.96
CA SER A 231 24.61 22.61 20.25
C SER A 231 23.65 22.78 21.42
N ASP A 232 24.18 23.17 22.59
CA ASP A 232 23.43 23.50 23.81
C ASP A 232 22.74 24.90 23.72
N ASP A 233 22.15 25.24 22.57
CA ASP A 233 21.68 26.59 22.26
C ASP A 233 20.16 26.72 22.48
N ASP A 234 19.76 27.30 23.62
CA ASP A 234 18.36 27.57 24.01
C ASP A 234 17.75 28.73 23.18
N GLY A 235 17.65 28.56 21.85
CA GLY A 235 17.15 29.60 20.95
C GLY A 235 16.79 29.16 19.54
N GLU A 236 15.62 29.64 19.07
CA GLU A 236 15.19 29.72 17.67
C GLU A 236 15.15 28.39 16.87
N TYR A 237 13.95 27.78 16.79
CA TYR A 237 13.68 26.49 16.13
C TYR A 237 14.05 26.47 14.63
N GLY A 238 15.26 26.02 14.32
CA GLY A 238 15.75 25.80 12.96
C GLY A 238 15.04 24.66 12.20
N PRO A 239 15.20 24.57 10.86
CA PRO A 239 14.38 23.75 9.97
C PRO A 239 14.74 22.25 9.95
N SER A 240 14.98 21.66 11.12
CA SER A 240 15.13 20.22 11.36
C SER A 240 15.01 20.01 12.88
N SER A 241 13.77 20.02 13.38
CA SER A 241 13.47 19.91 14.79
C SER A 241 13.82 18.53 15.33
N VAL A 242 14.74 18.50 16.29
CA VAL A 242 14.90 17.37 17.22
C VAL A 242 14.00 17.66 18.42
N VAL A 243 13.14 16.72 18.79
CA VAL A 243 12.29 16.79 19.98
C VAL A 243 12.47 15.52 20.81
N THR A 244 12.48 15.67 22.14
CA THR A 244 12.65 14.55 23.07
C THR A 244 11.34 14.22 23.78
N VAL A 245 11.00 12.94 23.83
CA VAL A 245 9.87 12.37 24.56
C VAL A 245 10.43 11.58 25.75
N ALA A 246 10.05 11.91 26.97
CA ALA A 246 10.52 11.22 28.17
C ALA A 246 9.37 11.08 29.20
N ALA A 247 9.08 9.84 29.61
CA ALA A 247 7.93 9.53 30.49
C ALA A 247 8.12 10.02 31.94
N ASP A 248 9.35 10.36 32.33
CA ASP A 248 9.71 10.99 33.61
C ASP A 248 9.60 12.53 33.61
N GLY A 249 9.33 13.13 32.45
CA GLY A 249 9.22 14.57 32.28
C GLY A 249 10.53 15.31 31.99
N THR A 250 11.66 14.64 31.73
CA THR A 250 12.92 15.33 31.32
C THR A 250 13.00 15.63 29.81
N GLY A 251 11.91 15.41 29.07
CA GLY A 251 11.79 15.68 27.64
C GLY A 251 11.03 16.96 27.33
N ASN A 252 10.88 17.28 26.05
CA ASN A 252 9.96 18.32 25.58
C ASN A 252 8.49 17.88 25.70
N PHE A 253 8.24 16.56 25.64
CA PHE A 253 6.93 15.94 25.73
C PHE A 253 6.97 14.69 26.63
N THR A 254 5.81 14.29 27.15
CA THR A 254 5.69 13.07 27.98
C THR A 254 5.20 11.86 27.19
N THR A 255 4.45 12.10 26.11
CA THR A 255 3.93 11.08 25.20
C THR A 255 4.49 11.24 23.79
N VAL A 256 4.48 10.15 23.02
CA VAL A 256 4.87 10.17 21.60
C VAL A 256 3.82 10.91 20.77
N GLY A 257 2.53 10.74 21.08
CA GLY A 257 1.42 11.43 20.41
C GLY A 257 1.53 12.96 20.45
N GLU A 258 1.96 13.55 21.56
CA GLU A 258 2.20 15.00 21.69
C GLU A 258 3.31 15.49 20.73
N ALA A 259 4.44 14.78 20.67
CA ALA A 259 5.55 15.13 19.78
C ALA A 259 5.17 15.01 18.29
N ILE A 260 4.36 14.02 17.93
CA ILE A 260 3.81 13.86 16.58
C ILE A 260 2.81 14.97 16.26
N ALA A 261 1.95 15.37 17.21
CA ALA A 261 1.03 16.49 17.03
C ALA A 261 1.77 17.81 16.78
N PHE A 262 2.86 18.06 17.51
CA PHE A 262 3.74 19.23 17.38
C PHE A 262 4.51 19.29 16.05
N ALA A 263 4.92 18.15 15.49
CA ALA A 263 5.74 18.11 14.28
C ALA A 263 5.08 18.82 13.07
N PRO A 264 5.84 19.54 12.21
CA PRO A 264 5.28 20.35 11.11
C PRO A 264 4.59 19.50 10.03
N ASN A 265 3.39 19.93 9.62
CA ASN A 265 2.63 19.28 8.55
C ASN A 265 3.28 19.50 7.17
N ASN A 266 3.24 18.47 6.34
CA ASN A 266 3.78 18.39 4.97
C ASN A 266 5.29 18.71 4.86
N SER A 267 6.05 18.54 5.93
CA SER A 267 7.48 18.90 5.96
C SER A 267 8.31 18.15 4.93
N ALA A 268 9.06 18.90 4.12
CA ALA A 268 10.10 18.37 3.24
C ALA A 268 11.42 18.05 3.97
N VAL A 269 11.54 18.43 5.25
CA VAL A 269 12.72 18.13 6.08
C VAL A 269 12.33 17.21 7.24
N ARG A 270 13.23 16.28 7.57
CA ARG A 270 13.02 15.26 8.60
C ARG A 270 12.89 15.88 10.00
N THR A 271 11.83 15.53 10.71
CA THR A 271 11.66 15.80 12.15
C THR A 271 12.12 14.57 12.92
N ILE A 272 12.98 14.76 13.93
CA ILE A 272 13.56 13.66 14.71
C ILE A 272 12.91 13.66 16.09
N VAL A 273 12.30 12.53 16.45
CA VAL A 273 11.68 12.31 17.75
C VAL A 273 12.53 11.30 18.51
N MET A 274 13.32 11.80 19.47
CA MET A 274 14.08 10.98 20.40
C MET A 274 13.13 10.49 21.50
N VAL A 275 12.86 9.19 21.57
CA VAL A 275 11.98 8.58 22.57
C VAL A 275 12.84 7.87 23.61
N ARG A 276 12.82 8.33 24.85
CA ARG A 276 13.69 7.81 25.91
C ARG A 276 13.33 6.38 26.33
N ALA A 277 14.22 5.74 27.09
CA ALA A 277 13.90 4.46 27.74
C ALA A 277 12.65 4.63 28.63
N GLY A 278 11.67 3.74 28.45
CA GLY A 278 10.34 3.84 29.06
C GLY A 278 9.30 2.98 28.35
N THR A 279 8.18 2.73 29.04
CA THR A 279 6.98 2.13 28.43
C THR A 279 5.91 3.21 28.28
N TYR A 280 5.47 3.43 27.05
CA TYR A 280 4.50 4.43 26.65
C TYR A 280 3.18 3.71 26.31
N GLU A 281 2.23 3.71 27.24
CA GLU A 281 0.94 3.01 27.08
C GLU A 281 -0.08 3.88 26.34
N GLU A 282 0.15 4.06 25.04
CA GLU A 282 -0.62 4.92 24.14
C GLU A 282 -0.88 4.26 22.78
N ASN A 283 -1.99 4.63 22.13
CA ASN A 283 -2.25 4.30 20.72
C ASN A 283 -1.88 5.51 19.86
N VAL A 284 -0.77 5.43 19.12
CA VAL A 284 -0.28 6.53 18.27
C VAL A 284 -0.78 6.35 16.84
N GLU A 285 -1.26 7.41 16.22
CA GLU A 285 -1.30 7.50 14.76
C GLU A 285 -0.31 8.56 14.28
N ILE A 286 0.31 8.31 13.12
CA ILE A 286 1.14 9.27 12.38
C ILE A 286 0.29 9.73 11.19
N PRO A 287 -0.45 10.87 11.28
CA PRO A 287 -1.36 11.31 10.22
C PRO A 287 -0.70 11.46 8.85
N SER A 288 -1.52 11.43 7.80
CA SER A 288 -1.08 11.47 6.39
C SER A 288 -0.14 12.65 6.08
N GLU A 289 -0.39 13.78 6.72
CA GLU A 289 0.30 15.05 6.60
C GLU A 289 1.55 15.16 7.49
N LYS A 290 1.82 14.21 8.39
CA LYS A 290 3.07 14.17 9.18
C LYS A 290 4.16 13.45 8.38
N HIS A 291 4.59 14.07 7.28
CA HIS A 291 5.68 13.57 6.44
C HIS A 291 7.03 13.57 7.18
N ASN A 292 7.92 12.63 6.81
CA ASN A 292 9.33 12.62 7.21
C ASN A 292 9.58 12.64 8.73
N ILE A 293 8.74 11.96 9.52
CA ILE A 293 9.01 11.69 10.94
C ILE A 293 10.06 10.58 11.07
N LEU A 294 11.05 10.74 11.95
CA LEU A 294 11.98 9.68 12.37
C LEU A 294 11.87 9.47 13.89
N LEU A 295 11.39 8.31 14.33
CA LEU A 295 11.46 7.87 15.73
C LEU A 295 12.82 7.22 16.01
N ILE A 296 13.46 7.57 17.12
CA ILE A 296 14.70 6.96 17.62
C ILE A 296 14.50 6.61 19.10
N GLY A 297 14.49 5.32 19.44
CA GLY A 297 14.53 4.89 20.84
C GLY A 297 15.95 4.92 21.42
N ASP A 298 16.08 4.93 22.76
CA ASP A 298 17.37 4.72 23.44
C ASP A 298 17.87 3.25 23.32
N GLY A 299 16.97 2.32 22.93
CA GLY A 299 17.23 0.89 22.73
C GLY A 299 15.90 0.14 22.63
N SER A 300 15.78 -0.89 21.80
CA SER A 300 14.48 -1.58 21.61
C SER A 300 14.07 -2.43 22.83
N ASP A 301 15.04 -2.84 23.65
CA ASP A 301 14.82 -3.43 24.97
C ASP A 301 14.35 -2.40 26.03
N GLY A 302 14.73 -1.13 25.88
CA GLY A 302 14.41 -0.04 26.82
C GLY A 302 13.20 0.82 26.45
N THR A 303 12.92 1.06 25.17
CA THR A 303 11.87 1.97 24.68
C THR A 303 10.73 1.18 24.01
N VAL A 304 9.54 1.21 24.61
CA VAL A 304 8.37 0.41 24.20
C VAL A 304 7.14 1.30 24.06
N ILE A 305 6.50 1.32 22.89
CA ILE A 305 5.13 1.85 22.71
C ILE A 305 4.16 0.67 22.75
N ARG A 306 3.17 0.72 23.66
CA ARG A 306 2.30 -0.40 24.01
C ARG A 306 0.82 -0.05 23.92
N GLY A 307 0.05 -0.96 23.31
CA GLY A 307 -1.41 -0.94 23.30
C GLY A 307 -2.02 -2.33 23.51
N SER A 308 -3.36 -2.39 23.52
CA SER A 308 -4.12 -3.62 23.81
C SER A 308 -5.44 -3.72 23.03
N ARG A 309 -5.62 -2.92 21.96
CA ARG A 309 -6.84 -2.95 21.14
C ARG A 309 -6.88 -4.25 20.33
N SER A 310 -8.08 -4.80 20.16
CA SER A 310 -8.29 -6.07 19.46
C SER A 310 -9.67 -6.16 18.79
N VAL A 311 -9.80 -7.09 17.85
CA VAL A 311 -11.11 -7.48 17.29
C VAL A 311 -11.99 -8.15 18.36
N GLY A 312 -11.41 -8.90 19.30
CA GLY A 312 -12.13 -9.46 20.45
C GLY A 312 -12.76 -8.40 21.38
N ASP A 313 -12.24 -7.18 21.37
CA ASP A 313 -12.79 -6.00 22.07
C ASP A 313 -13.63 -5.09 21.15
N GLY A 314 -13.98 -5.60 19.96
CA GLY A 314 -14.91 -4.97 19.02
C GLY A 314 -14.30 -3.86 18.15
N TRP A 315 -12.98 -3.73 18.07
CA TRP A 315 -12.33 -2.87 17.06
C TRP A 315 -12.31 -3.56 15.70
N THR A 316 -12.03 -2.82 14.62
CA THR A 316 -11.54 -3.41 13.37
C THR A 316 -10.09 -3.84 13.52
N THR A 317 -9.61 -4.80 12.72
CA THR A 317 -8.16 -5.12 12.65
C THR A 317 -7.35 -3.85 12.36
N PHE A 318 -7.84 -3.00 11.46
CA PHE A 318 -7.20 -1.74 11.07
C PHE A 318 -6.99 -0.74 12.22
N ARG A 319 -7.97 -0.58 13.14
CA ARG A 319 -7.82 0.26 14.35
C ARG A 319 -7.37 -0.48 15.62
N SER A 320 -7.09 -1.77 15.52
CA SER A 320 -6.44 -2.52 16.60
C SER A 320 -4.96 -2.14 16.78
N ALA A 321 -4.38 -1.45 15.79
CA ALA A 321 -2.98 -1.00 15.79
C ALA A 321 -2.59 -0.21 17.05
N THR A 322 -1.45 -0.58 17.66
CA THR A 322 -0.80 0.23 18.70
C THR A 322 -0.15 1.46 18.09
N VAL A 323 0.57 1.30 16.98
CA VAL A 323 1.02 2.42 16.13
C VAL A 323 0.49 2.27 14.71
N GLY A 324 -0.18 3.31 14.20
CA GLY A 324 -0.70 3.38 12.83
C GLY A 324 -0.01 4.47 12.01
N VAL A 325 0.71 4.10 10.96
CA VAL A 325 1.50 5.04 10.14
C VAL A 325 0.78 5.35 8.81
N PHE A 326 0.48 6.63 8.59
CA PHE A 326 -0.02 7.19 7.31
C PHE A 326 0.93 8.22 6.68
N GLY A 327 1.80 8.86 7.47
CA GLY A 327 2.78 9.84 7.00
C GLY A 327 3.87 9.23 6.10
N GLN A 328 3.99 9.73 4.86
CA GLN A 328 5.03 9.30 3.91
C GLN A 328 6.45 9.61 4.43
N GLY A 329 7.40 8.70 4.17
CA GLY A 329 8.80 8.87 4.60
C GLY A 329 9.02 8.67 6.09
N PHE A 330 8.09 8.03 6.80
CA PHE A 330 8.25 7.66 8.21
C PHE A 330 9.41 6.66 8.40
N LEU A 331 10.22 6.90 9.41
CA LEU A 331 11.30 6.03 9.84
C LEU A 331 11.17 5.71 11.33
N ALA A 332 11.58 4.51 11.73
CA ALA A 332 11.80 4.19 13.14
C ALA A 332 13.05 3.34 13.32
N ARG A 333 13.73 3.51 14.46
CA ARG A 333 14.88 2.70 14.86
C ARG A 333 14.97 2.50 16.36
N ASP A 334 15.59 1.39 16.76
CA ASP A 334 15.97 1.08 18.14
C ASP A 334 14.78 1.20 19.14
N ILE A 335 13.58 0.78 18.72
CA ILE A 335 12.32 0.96 19.46
C ILE A 335 11.40 -0.27 19.31
N THR A 336 10.59 -0.56 20.32
CA THR A 336 9.58 -1.64 20.29
C THR A 336 8.17 -1.12 20.10
N PHE A 337 7.41 -1.77 19.21
CA PHE A 337 5.97 -1.61 19.06
C PHE A 337 5.26 -2.88 19.54
N GLN A 338 4.38 -2.80 20.53
CA GLN A 338 3.82 -3.97 21.21
C GLN A 338 2.29 -3.92 21.35
N ASN A 339 1.58 -5.00 20.97
CA ASN A 339 0.18 -5.21 21.35
C ASN A 339 0.03 -6.37 22.34
N ILE A 340 -0.39 -6.06 23.57
CA ILE A 340 -0.49 -7.03 24.68
C ILE A 340 -1.86 -7.71 24.81
N ALA A 341 -2.77 -7.58 23.83
CA ALA A 341 -4.12 -8.17 23.92
C ALA A 341 -4.12 -9.71 24.10
N GLY A 342 -3.11 -10.39 23.54
CA GLY A 342 -2.93 -11.85 23.69
C GLY A 342 -3.73 -12.71 22.69
N ALA A 343 -3.29 -13.95 22.47
CA ALA A 343 -3.87 -14.86 21.46
C ALA A 343 -5.38 -15.11 21.62
N ALA A 344 -5.94 -14.96 22.83
CA ALA A 344 -7.37 -15.12 23.12
C ALA A 344 -8.26 -13.96 22.60
N LYS A 345 -7.67 -12.89 22.07
CA LYS A 345 -8.37 -11.69 21.57
C LYS A 345 -8.49 -11.61 20.05
N SER A 346 -8.08 -12.66 19.34
CA SER A 346 -7.99 -12.71 17.88
C SER A 346 -7.07 -11.60 17.35
N GLN A 347 -7.41 -10.94 16.23
CA GLN A 347 -6.59 -9.92 15.58
C GLN A 347 -6.27 -8.74 16.52
N ALA A 348 -4.98 -8.45 16.70
CA ALA A 348 -4.50 -7.40 17.60
C ALA A 348 -3.15 -6.82 17.12
N VAL A 349 -3.22 -5.83 16.24
CA VAL A 349 -2.05 -5.26 15.54
C VAL A 349 -1.14 -4.46 16.48
N ALA A 350 0.16 -4.71 16.40
CA ALA A 350 1.18 -3.88 17.06
C ALA A 350 1.53 -2.67 16.18
N LEU A 351 1.94 -2.90 14.94
CA LEU A 351 2.28 -1.85 13.97
C LEU A 351 1.47 -2.03 12.68
N ARG A 352 0.83 -0.95 12.21
CA ARG A 352 0.22 -0.83 10.89
C ARG A 352 0.94 0.23 10.08
N VAL A 353 1.33 -0.09 8.84
CA VAL A 353 1.93 0.87 7.91
C VAL A 353 1.12 0.95 6.62
N ASN A 354 0.51 2.11 6.38
CA ASN A 354 -0.28 2.47 5.20
C ASN A 354 0.28 3.79 4.62
N ALA A 355 1.60 3.81 4.44
CA ALA A 355 2.39 4.94 3.99
C ALA A 355 3.57 4.49 3.12
N ASP A 356 4.01 5.34 2.19
CA ASP A 356 5.06 5.03 1.23
C ASP A 356 6.46 5.45 1.71
N MET A 357 7.50 4.81 1.17
CA MET A 357 8.91 5.04 1.50
C MET A 357 9.21 4.91 3.01
N VAL A 358 8.59 3.92 3.66
CA VAL A 358 8.75 3.68 5.11
C VAL A 358 9.87 2.67 5.36
N ALA A 359 10.80 2.99 6.27
CA ALA A 359 11.85 2.05 6.69
C ALA A 359 12.00 1.92 8.20
N LEU A 360 12.22 0.69 8.68
CA LEU A 360 12.48 0.37 10.09
C LEU A 360 13.84 -0.33 10.23
N TYR A 361 14.60 0.00 11.29
CA TYR A 361 15.91 -0.58 11.56
C TYR A 361 16.13 -0.92 13.04
N ARG A 362 16.34 -2.21 13.34
CA ARG A 362 16.50 -2.74 14.72
C ARG A 362 15.31 -2.47 15.65
N CYS A 363 14.12 -2.41 15.08
CA CYS A 363 12.88 -2.35 15.85
C CYS A 363 12.42 -3.76 16.26
N VAL A 364 11.65 -3.86 17.34
CA VAL A 364 10.89 -5.07 17.66
C VAL A 364 9.41 -4.80 17.41
N ILE A 365 8.70 -5.76 16.82
CA ILE A 365 7.25 -5.71 16.63
C ILE A 365 6.65 -6.97 17.26
N ASP A 366 6.01 -6.81 18.43
CA ASP A 366 5.55 -7.93 19.27
C ASP A 366 4.03 -7.95 19.44
N GLY A 367 3.42 -9.11 19.18
CA GLY A 367 1.99 -9.33 19.30
C GLY A 367 1.65 -10.81 19.37
N TYR A 368 0.49 -11.18 18.81
CA TYR A 368 0.10 -12.58 18.62
C TYR A 368 -0.47 -12.76 17.21
N GLN A 369 -1.79 -12.71 17.05
CA GLN A 369 -2.43 -12.76 15.74
C GLN A 369 -2.42 -11.37 15.10
N ASP A 370 -2.18 -11.30 13.78
CA ASP A 370 -2.19 -10.07 12.99
C ASP A 370 -1.18 -9.02 13.51
N THR A 371 0.04 -9.42 13.90
CA THR A 371 1.00 -8.56 14.63
C THR A 371 1.49 -7.34 13.83
N LEU A 372 1.94 -7.54 12.58
CA LEU A 372 2.51 -6.50 11.72
C LEU A 372 1.68 -6.38 10.43
N TYR A 373 0.88 -5.30 10.34
CA TYR A 373 0.05 -4.99 9.18
C TYR A 373 0.82 -4.14 8.17
N VAL A 374 1.51 -4.81 7.24
CA VAL A 374 2.14 -4.21 6.05
C VAL A 374 1.08 -3.87 5.02
N HIS A 375 0.21 -2.90 5.36
CA HIS A 375 -1.04 -2.64 4.64
C HIS A 375 -0.80 -2.33 3.16
N SER A 376 -0.10 -1.26 2.80
CA SER A 376 0.16 -0.89 1.39
C SER A 376 1.36 0.05 1.21
N PHE A 377 1.67 0.40 -0.05
CA PHE A 377 2.84 1.17 -0.52
C PHE A 377 4.20 0.47 -0.31
N ARG A 378 5.33 1.15 -0.59
CA ARG A 378 6.69 0.57 -0.48
C ARG A 378 7.23 0.67 0.95
N GLN A 379 7.75 -0.44 1.47
CA GLN A 379 8.24 -0.56 2.85
C GLN A 379 9.52 -1.40 2.95
N PHE A 380 10.38 -1.10 3.93
CA PHE A 380 11.63 -1.82 4.18
C PHE A 380 11.85 -2.06 5.68
N TYR A 381 12.27 -3.26 6.05
CA TYR A 381 12.51 -3.62 7.45
C TYR A 381 13.87 -4.31 7.55
N ARG A 382 14.80 -3.73 8.29
CA ARG A 382 16.19 -4.20 8.44
C ARG A 382 16.48 -4.62 9.88
N GLU A 383 16.99 -5.83 10.07
CA GLU A 383 17.46 -6.34 11.37
C GLU A 383 16.41 -6.20 12.50
N CYS A 384 15.13 -6.28 12.14
CA CYS A 384 14.00 -6.20 13.08
C CYS A 384 13.59 -7.59 13.58
N ASP A 385 13.10 -7.68 14.81
CA ASP A 385 12.57 -8.92 15.37
C ASP A 385 11.04 -8.82 15.45
N ILE A 386 10.34 -9.75 14.80
CA ILE A 386 8.89 -9.72 14.62
C ILE A 386 8.29 -10.99 15.23
N HIS A 387 7.44 -10.84 16.24
CA HIS A 387 6.99 -11.94 17.11
C HIS A 387 5.47 -12.11 17.06
N GLY A 388 4.98 -13.28 16.66
CA GLY A 388 3.53 -13.54 16.60
C GLY A 388 3.15 -14.99 16.38
N THR A 389 1.92 -15.25 15.94
CA THR A 389 1.31 -16.59 15.86
C THR A 389 0.59 -16.83 14.53
N VAL A 390 -0.66 -16.39 14.40
CA VAL A 390 -1.48 -16.50 13.18
C VAL A 390 -1.31 -15.22 12.36
N ASP A 391 -1.03 -15.37 11.06
CA ASP A 391 -0.97 -14.30 10.06
C ASP A 391 -0.14 -13.08 10.54
N PHE A 392 0.98 -13.34 11.23
CA PHE A 392 1.61 -12.29 12.04
C PHE A 392 2.37 -11.23 11.24
N LEU A 393 2.57 -11.47 9.94
CA LEU A 393 3.00 -10.51 8.93
C LEU A 393 2.01 -10.56 7.76
N PHE A 394 1.20 -9.50 7.56
CA PHE A 394 0.06 -9.57 6.64
C PHE A 394 -0.27 -8.23 5.95
N GLY A 395 -0.89 -8.30 4.77
CA GLY A 395 -1.30 -7.12 3.97
C GLY A 395 -0.84 -7.14 2.51
N ASN A 396 -0.87 -5.97 1.86
CA ASN A 396 -0.61 -5.78 0.44
C ASN A 396 0.40 -4.66 0.14
N ALA A 397 1.38 -4.43 1.02
CA ALA A 397 2.54 -3.59 0.69
C ALA A 397 3.41 -4.24 -0.40
N ALA A 398 4.25 -3.41 -1.03
CA ALA A 398 5.48 -3.87 -1.67
C ALA A 398 6.57 -3.80 -0.60
N VAL A 399 6.84 -4.90 0.10
CA VAL A 399 7.66 -4.88 1.31
C VAL A 399 8.81 -5.89 1.27
N LEU A 400 9.98 -5.45 1.71
CA LEU A 400 11.17 -6.30 1.86
C LEU A 400 11.68 -6.30 3.31
N PHE A 401 11.82 -7.50 3.88
CA PHE A 401 12.46 -7.78 5.16
C PHE A 401 13.86 -8.30 4.93
N GLN A 402 14.86 -7.74 5.63
CA GLN A 402 16.27 -8.06 5.41
C GLN A 402 17.03 -8.22 6.74
N GLY A 403 17.63 -9.38 6.97
CA GLY A 403 18.34 -9.67 8.24
C GLY A 403 17.43 -9.79 9.47
N CYS A 404 16.10 -9.84 9.28
CA CYS A 404 15.11 -9.86 10.35
C CYS A 404 14.93 -11.26 10.97
N LYS A 405 14.45 -11.33 12.22
CA LYS A 405 13.96 -12.57 12.83
C LYS A 405 12.43 -12.59 12.82
N LEU A 406 11.86 -13.68 12.31
CA LEU A 406 10.42 -13.94 12.27
C LEU A 406 10.14 -15.06 13.29
N VAL A 407 9.67 -14.68 14.48
CA VAL A 407 9.66 -15.53 15.67
C VAL A 407 8.25 -15.99 16.00
N ALA A 408 7.98 -17.28 15.77
CA ALA A 408 6.69 -17.89 16.09
C ALA A 408 6.57 -18.16 17.59
N LYS A 409 5.50 -17.64 18.22
CA LYS A 409 5.15 -17.81 19.63
C LYS A 409 4.25 -19.05 19.82
N ASN A 410 3.83 -19.34 21.05
CA ASN A 410 2.76 -20.31 21.29
C ASN A 410 1.39 -19.72 20.88
N PRO A 411 0.62 -20.36 19.97
CA PRO A 411 -0.75 -19.97 19.67
C PRO A 411 -1.73 -20.63 20.65
N LEU A 412 -3.04 -20.42 20.46
CA LEU A 412 -4.04 -21.20 21.21
C LEU A 412 -3.99 -22.68 20.79
N ARG A 413 -4.33 -23.58 21.71
CA ARG A 413 -4.37 -25.03 21.46
C ARG A 413 -5.27 -25.36 20.27
N GLY A 414 -4.68 -25.92 19.21
CA GLY A 414 -5.38 -26.32 17.98
C GLY A 414 -5.27 -25.31 16.82
N GLN A 415 -4.74 -24.11 17.06
CA GLN A 415 -4.27 -23.24 15.98
C GLN A 415 -2.91 -23.72 15.46
N SER A 416 -2.60 -23.35 14.21
CA SER A 416 -1.24 -23.42 13.65
C SER A 416 -0.68 -22.00 13.57
N ASN A 417 0.64 -21.86 13.67
CA ASN A 417 1.29 -20.59 13.37
C ASN A 417 1.41 -20.40 11.85
N VAL A 418 1.30 -19.16 11.39
CA VAL A 418 1.44 -18.77 9.99
C VAL A 418 2.22 -17.46 9.94
N VAL A 419 3.35 -17.46 9.25
CA VAL A 419 4.23 -16.28 9.18
C VAL A 419 3.59 -15.21 8.29
N ALA A 420 3.35 -15.51 7.00
CA ALA A 420 2.85 -14.53 6.04
C ALA A 420 1.38 -14.75 5.61
N ALA A 421 0.59 -13.69 5.55
CA ALA A 421 -0.74 -13.69 4.92
C ALA A 421 -0.86 -12.51 3.94
N GLN A 422 -0.44 -12.71 2.70
CA GLN A 422 -0.35 -11.64 1.69
C GLN A 422 -1.65 -11.53 0.89
N SER A 423 -2.11 -10.30 0.66
CA SER A 423 -3.46 -10.00 0.18
C SER A 423 -3.54 -9.24 -1.16
N ARG A 424 -2.68 -9.60 -2.12
CA ARG A 424 -2.77 -9.10 -3.50
C ARG A 424 -3.98 -9.69 -4.24
N ASP A 425 -4.80 -8.83 -4.83
CA ASP A 425 -6.11 -9.21 -5.38
C ASP A 425 -6.31 -8.80 -6.86
N ASP A 426 -5.41 -7.99 -7.42
CA ASP A 426 -5.30 -7.71 -8.86
C ASP A 426 -3.86 -8.04 -9.33
N PRO A 427 -3.66 -8.83 -10.41
CA PRO A 427 -2.34 -9.28 -10.84
C PRO A 427 -1.42 -8.14 -11.33
N ASN A 428 -1.99 -6.96 -11.62
CA ASN A 428 -1.24 -5.78 -11.99
C ASN A 428 -0.63 -5.05 -10.78
N GLU A 429 -1.12 -5.30 -9.57
CA GLU A 429 -0.53 -4.74 -8.34
C GLU A 429 0.92 -5.21 -8.20
N ASP A 430 1.85 -4.27 -7.98
CA ASP A 430 3.26 -4.58 -7.79
C ASP A 430 3.63 -4.75 -6.32
N THR A 431 2.82 -5.55 -5.64
CA THR A 431 2.83 -5.77 -4.18
C THR A 431 3.22 -7.21 -3.86
N GLY A 432 3.58 -7.47 -2.61
CA GLY A 432 4.09 -8.76 -2.15
C GLY A 432 5.02 -8.64 -0.96
N ILE A 433 5.29 -9.77 -0.31
CA ILE A 433 6.16 -9.87 0.87
C ILE A 433 7.44 -10.60 0.49
N ALA A 434 8.57 -9.89 0.46
CA ALA A 434 9.89 -10.45 0.20
C ALA A 434 10.67 -10.59 1.52
N ILE A 435 11.17 -11.78 1.81
CA ILE A 435 11.88 -12.12 3.05
C ILE A 435 13.29 -12.60 2.68
N GLN A 436 14.27 -11.71 2.77
CA GLN A 436 15.64 -11.92 2.28
C GLN A 436 16.64 -12.03 3.44
N ASN A 437 17.46 -13.08 3.48
CA ASN A 437 18.52 -13.26 4.49
C ASN A 437 17.98 -13.13 5.93
N CYS A 438 16.75 -13.59 6.17
CA CYS A 438 16.05 -13.54 7.46
C CYS A 438 16.13 -14.91 8.17
N SER A 439 15.66 -14.98 9.42
CA SER A 439 15.54 -16.25 10.15
C SER A 439 14.10 -16.49 10.62
N VAL A 440 13.49 -17.60 10.20
CA VAL A 440 12.21 -18.09 10.73
C VAL A 440 12.50 -19.04 11.89
N LEU A 441 12.07 -18.65 13.10
CA LEU A 441 12.50 -19.26 14.36
C LEU A 441 11.32 -19.57 15.29
N ALA A 442 11.49 -20.53 16.18
CA ALA A 442 10.59 -20.74 17.31
C ALA A 442 10.98 -19.84 18.51
N SER A 443 9.99 -19.34 19.25
CA SER A 443 10.26 -18.77 20.57
C SER A 443 10.74 -19.85 21.55
N GLY A 444 11.41 -19.45 22.64
CA GLY A 444 11.80 -20.38 23.70
C GLY A 444 10.61 -21.13 24.32
N GLU A 445 9.46 -20.47 24.43
CA GLU A 445 8.21 -21.07 24.91
C GLU A 445 7.64 -22.09 23.92
N LEU A 446 7.68 -21.80 22.62
CA LEU A 446 7.20 -22.73 21.57
C LEU A 446 8.11 -23.96 21.49
N THR A 447 9.43 -23.74 21.58
CA THR A 447 10.44 -24.80 21.60
C THR A 447 10.32 -25.72 22.83
N SER A 448 9.84 -25.17 23.95
CA SER A 448 9.63 -25.89 25.22
C SER A 448 8.20 -26.44 25.37
N SER A 449 7.35 -26.30 24.35
CA SER A 449 5.94 -26.70 24.41
C SER A 449 5.77 -28.21 24.27
N ASN A 450 4.97 -28.80 25.16
CA ASN A 450 4.51 -30.18 25.04
C ASN A 450 3.38 -30.35 24.00
N VAL A 451 2.97 -29.27 23.32
CA VAL A 451 1.94 -29.28 22.27
C VAL A 451 2.63 -29.17 20.90
N SER A 452 2.40 -30.15 20.04
CA SER A 452 2.85 -30.10 18.64
C SER A 452 2.08 -29.03 17.86
N THR A 453 2.68 -27.86 17.71
CA THR A 453 2.17 -26.76 16.89
C THR A 453 2.84 -26.76 15.52
N LYS A 454 2.06 -26.85 14.44
CA LYS A 454 2.56 -26.64 13.08
C LYS A 454 2.84 -25.15 12.83
N THR A 455 3.90 -24.84 12.09
CA THR A 455 4.19 -23.48 11.61
C THR A 455 4.36 -23.49 10.10
N TYR A 456 3.71 -22.55 9.41
CA TYR A 456 3.75 -22.42 7.96
C TYR A 456 4.37 -21.08 7.53
N LEU A 457 5.08 -21.08 6.40
CA LEU A 457 5.69 -19.91 5.76
C LEU A 457 4.65 -18.88 5.32
N GLY A 458 3.44 -19.32 4.95
CA GLY A 458 2.31 -18.43 4.70
C GLY A 458 1.06 -19.12 4.17
N ARG A 459 0.02 -18.31 3.91
CA ARG A 459 -1.23 -18.70 3.24
C ARG A 459 -1.84 -17.58 2.39
N PRO A 460 -2.61 -17.89 1.34
CA PRO A 460 -3.08 -16.89 0.39
C PRO A 460 -4.37 -16.20 0.86
N TRP A 461 -4.25 -15.07 1.54
CA TRP A 461 -5.44 -14.29 1.97
C TRP A 461 -6.24 -13.75 0.77
N ARG A 462 -5.59 -13.50 -0.38
CA ARG A 462 -6.23 -13.12 -1.66
C ARG A 462 -5.68 -13.90 -2.84
N LEU A 463 -6.39 -13.84 -3.98
CA LEU A 463 -6.19 -14.71 -5.14
C LEU A 463 -4.75 -14.70 -5.68
N TYR A 464 -4.14 -13.52 -5.79
CA TYR A 464 -2.83 -13.34 -6.40
C TYR A 464 -1.69 -13.23 -5.37
N SER A 465 -1.91 -13.77 -4.16
CA SER A 465 -1.01 -13.68 -3.01
C SER A 465 0.46 -13.93 -3.38
N ARG A 466 1.35 -12.98 -3.08
CA ARG A 466 2.76 -13.02 -3.51
C ARG A 466 3.71 -12.93 -2.31
N THR A 467 4.36 -14.04 -1.97
CA THR A 467 5.32 -14.12 -0.83
C THR A 467 6.54 -14.92 -1.24
N VAL A 468 7.75 -14.44 -0.92
CA VAL A 468 9.00 -15.14 -1.24
C VAL A 468 9.99 -15.18 -0.08
N TYR A 469 10.69 -16.30 0.06
CA TYR A 469 11.79 -16.50 1.01
C TYR A 469 13.10 -16.74 0.26
N ILE A 470 14.06 -15.84 0.43
CA ILE A 470 15.31 -15.75 -0.33
C ILE A 470 16.49 -15.81 0.64
N LYS A 471 17.41 -16.78 0.47
CA LYS A 471 18.60 -17.00 1.32
C LYS A 471 18.31 -17.02 2.83
N SER A 472 17.09 -17.36 3.24
CA SER A 472 16.68 -17.27 4.64
C SER A 472 16.94 -18.58 5.38
N TYR A 473 17.21 -18.48 6.68
CA TYR A 473 17.30 -19.64 7.58
C TYR A 473 15.88 -20.04 8.03
N LEU A 474 15.49 -21.27 7.76
CA LEU A 474 14.22 -21.86 8.14
C LEU A 474 14.49 -22.95 9.18
N ASP A 475 14.11 -22.71 10.43
CA ASP A 475 14.28 -23.68 11.50
C ASP A 475 13.24 -24.82 11.44
N LYS A 476 13.46 -25.86 12.24
CA LYS A 476 12.69 -27.12 12.27
C LYS A 476 11.20 -27.00 12.63
N LEU A 477 10.72 -25.81 12.98
CA LEU A 477 9.29 -25.56 13.22
C LEU A 477 8.46 -25.48 11.93
N VAL A 478 9.11 -25.19 10.80
CA VAL A 478 8.45 -25.10 9.50
C VAL A 478 7.98 -26.50 9.08
N ASP A 479 6.67 -26.64 8.90
CA ASP A 479 6.05 -27.89 8.45
C ASP A 479 6.60 -28.28 7.06
N PRO A 480 6.85 -29.56 6.75
CA PRO A 480 7.38 -29.97 5.45
C PRO A 480 6.59 -29.45 4.24
N ALA A 481 5.26 -29.33 4.37
CA ALA A 481 4.38 -28.75 3.35
C ALA A 481 4.73 -27.29 3.01
N GLY A 482 5.37 -26.56 3.93
CA GLY A 482 5.78 -25.17 3.82
C GLY A 482 4.63 -24.18 3.96
N TRP A 483 3.55 -24.40 3.21
CA TRP A 483 2.47 -23.43 3.01
C TRP A 483 1.11 -24.03 3.41
N LEU A 484 0.15 -23.18 3.75
CA LEU A 484 -1.20 -23.57 4.19
C LEU A 484 -2.28 -22.98 3.28
N GLU A 485 -3.33 -23.74 3.02
CA GLU A 485 -4.49 -23.27 2.24
C GLU A 485 -5.26 -22.18 3.01
N TRP A 486 -5.90 -21.26 2.30
CA TRP A 486 -6.83 -20.30 2.93
C TRP A 486 -8.25 -20.88 3.04
N SER A 487 -8.79 -21.37 1.92
CA SER A 487 -10.12 -21.98 1.85
C SER A 487 -10.24 -22.85 0.58
N GLY A 488 -9.75 -24.09 0.65
CA GLY A 488 -9.74 -25.02 -0.48
C GLY A 488 -8.79 -24.56 -1.58
N ASP A 489 -9.18 -24.78 -2.84
CA ASP A 489 -8.38 -24.52 -4.04
C ASP A 489 -8.30 -23.03 -4.48
N GLN A 490 -8.99 -22.14 -3.77
CA GLN A 490 -9.03 -20.72 -4.11
C GLN A 490 -7.64 -20.07 -4.12
N GLY A 491 -7.20 -19.64 -5.30
CA GLY A 491 -5.96 -18.91 -5.52
C GLY A 491 -4.70 -19.78 -5.65
N LEU A 492 -4.80 -21.10 -5.50
CA LEU A 492 -3.62 -21.99 -5.53
C LEU A 492 -2.93 -22.07 -6.91
N ASP A 493 -3.65 -21.65 -7.95
CA ASP A 493 -3.21 -21.55 -9.35
C ASP A 493 -2.69 -20.16 -9.75
N THR A 494 -2.97 -19.14 -8.94
CA THR A 494 -2.81 -17.71 -9.27
C THR A 494 -1.94 -16.92 -8.27
N LEU A 495 -1.67 -17.51 -7.10
CA LEU A 495 -0.65 -17.05 -6.15
C LEU A 495 0.77 -17.24 -6.70
N TYR A 496 1.76 -16.62 -6.05
CA TYR A 496 3.19 -16.85 -6.29
C TYR A 496 3.90 -16.99 -4.94
N PHE A 497 4.16 -18.24 -4.54
CA PHE A 497 4.89 -18.58 -3.31
C PHE A 497 6.26 -19.17 -3.65
N GLY A 498 7.31 -18.38 -3.42
CA GLY A 498 8.66 -18.66 -3.90
C GLY A 498 9.68 -18.97 -2.81
N GLU A 499 10.54 -19.96 -3.04
CA GLU A 499 11.71 -20.26 -2.20
C GLU A 499 13.01 -20.27 -3.03
N TYR A 500 14.04 -19.56 -2.57
CA TYR A 500 15.35 -19.49 -3.24
C TYR A 500 16.51 -19.63 -2.23
N MET A 501 17.35 -20.65 -2.40
CA MET A 501 18.57 -20.89 -1.62
C MET A 501 18.41 -20.76 -0.08
N ASN A 502 17.23 -21.12 0.43
CA ASN A 502 16.98 -21.16 1.88
C ASN A 502 17.83 -22.26 2.54
N SER A 503 18.10 -22.12 3.83
CA SER A 503 18.97 -23.02 4.61
C SER A 503 18.34 -23.39 5.94
N GLY A 504 18.90 -24.39 6.63
CA GLY A 504 18.40 -24.86 7.92
C GLY A 504 17.45 -26.07 7.82
N PRO A 505 17.08 -26.68 8.95
CA PRO A 505 16.35 -27.95 8.97
C PRO A 505 14.91 -27.88 8.43
N GLY A 506 14.32 -26.68 8.28
CA GLY A 506 13.01 -26.47 7.66
C GLY A 506 13.04 -26.15 6.16
N SER A 507 14.23 -26.02 5.54
CA SER A 507 14.37 -25.55 4.15
C SER A 507 14.35 -26.66 3.08
N GLY A 508 14.10 -27.91 3.45
CA GLY A 508 13.95 -29.02 2.49
C GLY A 508 12.65 -28.92 1.71
N THR A 509 12.72 -28.93 0.38
CA THR A 509 11.56 -28.69 -0.51
C THR A 509 10.84 -29.95 -0.98
N ASP A 510 11.43 -31.15 -0.81
CA ASP A 510 10.88 -32.43 -1.31
C ASP A 510 9.49 -32.79 -0.75
N GLY A 511 9.10 -32.22 0.39
CA GLY A 511 7.81 -32.44 1.06
C GLY A 511 6.78 -31.30 0.88
N ARG A 512 7.06 -30.32 0.02
CA ARG A 512 6.23 -29.10 -0.15
C ARG A 512 4.93 -29.39 -0.90
N VAL A 513 4.00 -28.46 -0.79
CA VAL A 513 2.74 -28.45 -1.54
C VAL A 513 2.95 -28.46 -3.06
N SER A 514 2.11 -29.21 -3.79
CA SER A 514 2.17 -29.35 -5.25
C SER A 514 1.25 -28.38 -6.00
N TRP A 515 1.12 -27.14 -5.50
CA TRP A 515 0.23 -26.13 -6.09
C TRP A 515 0.89 -25.48 -7.32
N PRO A 516 0.14 -25.12 -8.39
CA PRO A 516 0.73 -24.49 -9.57
C PRO A 516 1.44 -23.15 -9.29
N GLY A 517 1.00 -22.38 -8.29
CA GLY A 517 1.64 -21.14 -7.85
C GLY A 517 2.80 -21.31 -6.85
N TYR A 518 3.17 -22.55 -6.47
CA TYR A 518 4.37 -22.79 -5.66
C TYR A 518 5.61 -22.96 -6.55
N HIS A 519 6.68 -22.27 -6.20
CA HIS A 519 7.88 -22.18 -7.04
C HIS A 519 9.16 -22.34 -6.22
N ILE A 520 10.00 -23.29 -6.63
CA ILE A 520 11.44 -23.26 -6.33
C ILE A 520 12.05 -22.32 -7.36
N MET A 521 12.39 -21.10 -6.94
CA MET A 521 12.81 -20.01 -7.82
C MET A 521 14.25 -20.19 -8.31
N ASP A 522 14.58 -19.60 -9.45
CA ASP A 522 15.97 -19.39 -9.87
C ASP A 522 16.53 -18.00 -9.45
N TYR A 523 17.73 -17.66 -9.93
CA TYR A 523 18.37 -16.38 -9.62
C TYR A 523 17.64 -15.19 -10.27
N ASP A 524 17.16 -15.33 -11.50
CA ASP A 524 16.51 -14.24 -12.23
C ASP A 524 15.11 -14.01 -11.67
N ASP A 525 14.35 -15.07 -11.33
CA ASP A 525 13.12 -15.01 -10.51
C ASP A 525 13.36 -14.18 -9.23
N ALA A 526 14.29 -14.64 -8.39
CA ALA A 526 14.58 -14.04 -7.10
C ALA A 526 15.12 -12.60 -7.21
N SER A 527 15.72 -12.22 -8.34
CA SER A 527 16.31 -10.88 -8.53
C SER A 527 15.24 -9.79 -8.55
N ASN A 528 14.05 -10.10 -9.08
CA ASN A 528 12.89 -9.21 -9.11
C ASN A 528 12.37 -8.83 -7.71
N PHE A 529 12.73 -9.60 -6.69
CA PHE A 529 12.31 -9.42 -5.29
C PHE A 529 13.39 -8.80 -4.40
N THR A 530 14.44 -8.20 -5.00
CA THR A 530 15.50 -7.51 -4.26
C THR A 530 15.18 -6.03 -4.00
N VAL A 531 15.95 -5.41 -3.10
CA VAL A 531 15.78 -3.98 -2.74
C VAL A 531 15.84 -3.05 -3.96
N SER A 532 16.73 -3.32 -4.92
CA SER A 532 16.84 -2.52 -6.15
C SER A 532 15.57 -2.56 -7.01
N GLU A 533 14.97 -3.74 -7.16
CA GLU A 533 13.98 -4.00 -8.21
C GLU A 533 12.54 -3.97 -7.70
N PHE A 534 12.31 -4.45 -6.47
CA PHE A 534 10.96 -4.65 -5.93
C PHE A 534 10.38 -3.40 -5.27
N ILE A 535 11.23 -2.66 -4.55
CA ILE A 535 10.86 -1.47 -3.79
C ILE A 535 11.60 -0.20 -4.24
N TYR A 536 12.34 -0.28 -5.36
CA TYR A 536 13.12 0.83 -5.94
C TYR A 536 14.06 1.48 -4.90
N GLY A 537 14.60 0.68 -3.99
CA GLY A 537 15.23 1.15 -2.74
C GLY A 537 16.42 2.08 -2.95
N ASN A 538 17.17 1.91 -4.05
CA ASN A 538 18.29 2.78 -4.42
C ASN A 538 17.87 4.26 -4.64
N GLU A 539 16.58 4.53 -4.85
CA GLU A 539 16.06 5.88 -5.09
C GLU A 539 15.72 6.63 -3.78
N TRP A 540 15.50 5.91 -2.67
CA TRP A 540 15.02 6.51 -1.41
C TRP A 540 15.74 6.04 -0.14
N LEU A 541 16.22 4.78 -0.05
CA LEU A 541 16.87 4.24 1.15
C LEU A 541 18.20 4.92 1.47
N ASP A 542 18.96 5.36 0.47
CA ASP A 542 20.17 6.18 0.66
C ASP A 542 19.91 7.43 1.53
N SER A 543 18.70 7.99 1.48
CA SER A 543 18.31 9.16 2.29
C SER A 543 17.99 8.83 3.75
N THR A 544 17.84 7.55 4.11
CA THR A 544 17.50 7.09 5.47
C THR A 544 18.73 6.89 6.35
N SER A 545 19.90 6.69 5.73
CA SER A 545 21.14 6.22 6.38
C SER A 545 21.02 4.86 7.09
N PHE A 546 19.96 4.09 6.85
CA PHE A 546 19.84 2.70 7.33
C PHE A 546 20.59 1.75 6.37
N PRO A 547 21.24 0.69 6.88
CA PRO A 547 21.96 -0.25 6.02
C PRO A 547 20.98 -1.10 5.21
N TYR A 548 21.30 -1.34 3.93
CA TYR A 548 20.57 -2.26 3.07
C TYR A 548 21.53 -2.94 2.08
N ASP A 549 21.24 -4.20 1.75
CA ASP A 549 21.89 -4.93 0.67
C ASP A 549 21.01 -4.79 -0.58
N ALA A 550 21.54 -4.15 -1.63
CA ALA A 550 20.75 -3.74 -2.80
C ALA A 550 20.28 -4.90 -3.70
N GLY A 551 20.86 -6.10 -3.54
CA GLY A 551 20.65 -7.29 -4.38
C GLY A 551 20.70 -8.59 -3.57
N ILE A 552 20.66 -9.74 -4.25
CA ILE A 552 20.58 -11.10 -3.67
C ILE A 552 21.74 -11.45 -2.74
#